data_AF-A0A7C1PK93-F1
#
_entry.id   AF-A0A7C1PK93-F1
#
_cell.length_a   1.000
_cell.length_b   1.000
_cell.length_c   1.000
_cell.angle_alpha   90.00
_cell.angle_beta   90.00
_cell.angle_gamma   90.00
#
_symmetry.space_group_name_H-M   'P 1'
#
loop_
_entity.id
_entity.type
_entity.pdbx_description
1 polymer ?
#
loop_
_entity_poly.entity_id
_entity_poly.type
_entity_poly.pdbx_seq_one_letter_code
_entity_poly.pdbx_strand_id
1 'polypeptide(L)' 'MLYDSVEETAYAISESAALVWELCDGAHTATAIGEELAAVYDAPADVIARDVAALLDRLLELGLLERAGRGTVS' A
#
# COMPACT_ATOMS: atom_id res chain seq x y z
N MET A 1 -8.33 -2.74 -10.31
CA MET A 1 -9.53 -2.11 -9.71
C MET A 1 -9.63 -2.66 -8.31
N LEU A 2 -9.76 -1.79 -7.32
CA LEU A 2 -9.94 -2.16 -5.92
C LEU A 2 -11.39 -1.92 -5.55
N TYR A 3 -12.05 -2.95 -4.99
CA TYR A 3 -13.43 -2.85 -4.58
C TYR A 3 -13.50 -2.74 -3.07
N ASP A 4 -14.03 -1.63 -2.57
CA ASP A 4 -14.38 -1.49 -1.18
C ASP A 4 -15.81 -2.02 -0.95
N SER A 5 -15.93 -3.08 -0.16
CA SER A 5 -17.23 -3.71 0.12
C SER A 5 -18.02 -3.01 1.23
N VAL A 6 -17.41 -2.11 1.99
CA VAL A 6 -18.04 -1.40 3.11
C VAL A 6 -18.81 -0.18 2.59
N GLU A 7 -18.18 0.57 1.71
CA GLU A 7 -18.67 1.77 1.03
C GLU A 7 -19.25 1.44 -0.37
N GLU A 8 -19.30 0.17 -0.76
CA GLU A 8 -19.75 -0.34 -2.06
C GLU A 8 -19.14 0.43 -3.26
N THR A 9 -17.87 0.83 -3.14
CA THR A 9 -17.20 1.76 -4.06
C THR A 9 -16.02 1.08 -4.77
N ALA A 10 -15.95 1.25 -6.08
CA ALA A 10 -14.84 0.77 -6.90
C ALA A 10 -13.83 1.88 -7.19
N TYR A 11 -12.59 1.68 -6.75
CA TYR A 11 -11.46 2.57 -7.03
C TYR A 11 -10.66 2.05 -8.23
N ALA A 12 -10.52 2.90 -9.26
CA ALA A 12 -9.61 2.64 -10.37
C ALA A 12 -8.17 2.91 -9.90
N ILE A 13 -7.40 1.84 -9.71
CA ILE A 13 -5.99 1.90 -9.30
C ILE A 13 -5.08 1.53 -10.47
N SER A 14 -3.88 2.14 -10.52
CA SER A 14 -2.83 1.77 -11.47
C SER A 14 -2.24 0.38 -11.16
N GLU A 15 -1.50 -0.20 -12.11
CA GLU A 15 -0.81 -1.48 -11.92
C GLU A 15 0.18 -1.44 -10.75
N SER A 16 0.93 -0.35 -10.61
CA SER A 16 1.83 -0.12 -9.48
C SER A 16 1.10 -0.04 -8.14
N ALA A 17 -0.07 0.60 -8.09
CA ALA A 17 -0.86 0.68 -6.88
C ALA A 17 -1.49 -0.67 -6.50
N ALA A 18 -1.81 -1.51 -7.48
CA ALA A 18 -2.27 -2.88 -7.23
C ALA A 18 -1.15 -3.73 -6.61
N LEU A 19 0.08 -3.60 -7.09
CA LEU A 19 1.21 -4.31 -6.49
C LEU A 19 1.49 -3.87 -5.05
N VAL A 20 1.45 -2.56 -4.76
CA VAL A 20 1.56 -2.08 -3.37
C VAL A 20 0.46 -2.66 -2.50
N TRP A 21 -0.77 -2.73 -3.02
CA TRP A 21 -1.91 -3.29 -2.29
C TRP A 21 -1.72 -4.77 -1.95
N GLU A 22 -1.27 -5.59 -2.90
CA GLU A 22 -1.00 -7.02 -2.66
C GLU A 22 0.07 -7.25 -1.59
N LEU A 23 1.02 -6.31 -1.47
CA LEU A 23 2.07 -6.35 -0.44
C LEU A 23 1.61 -5.78 0.90
N CYS A 24 0.44 -5.16 0.98
CA CYS A 24 -0.14 -4.70 2.25
C CYS A 24 -0.84 -5.84 3.00
N ASP A 25 -0.11 -6.93 3.25
CA ASP A 25 -0.59 -8.16 3.91
C ASP A 25 -0.50 -8.13 5.45
N GLY A 26 -0.05 -7.01 6.01
CA GLY A 26 0.20 -6.84 7.44
C GLY A 26 1.53 -7.42 7.95
N ALA A 27 2.32 -8.06 7.08
CA ALA A 27 3.66 -8.55 7.37
C ALA A 27 4.76 -7.66 6.77
N HIS A 28 4.53 -7.13 5.56
CA HIS A 28 5.48 -6.23 4.93
C HIS A 28 5.44 -4.83 5.55
N THR A 29 6.63 -4.25 5.70
CA THR A 29 6.79 -2.84 6.10
C THR A 29 6.81 -1.94 4.86
N ALA A 30 6.45 -0.67 5.01
CA ALA A 30 6.52 0.30 3.90
C ALA A 30 7.90 0.34 3.21
N THR A 31 8.98 0.14 3.96
CA THR A 31 10.34 0.03 3.41
C THR A 31 10.51 -1.20 2.54
N ALA A 32 10.09 -2.38 3.02
CA ALA A 32 10.19 -3.64 2.27
C ALA A 32 9.38 -3.58 0.97
N ILE A 33 8.17 -3.01 1.03
CA ILE A 33 7.32 -2.75 -0.14
C ILE A 33 8.06 -1.86 -1.15
N GLY A 34 8.67 -0.77 -0.68
CA GLY A 34 9.44 0.14 -1.55
C GLY A 34 10.65 -0.51 -2.21
N GLU A 35 11.40 -1.34 -1.49
CA GLU A 35 12.55 -2.07 -2.02
C GLU A 35 12.13 -3.09 -3.09
N GLU A 36 11.05 -3.83 -2.85
CA GLU A 36 10.53 -4.82 -3.80
C GLU A 36 10.02 -4.15 -5.08
N LEU A 37 9.29 -3.03 -4.96
CA LEU A 37 8.87 -2.26 -6.13
C LEU A 37 10.06 -1.65 -6.89
N ALA A 38 11.09 -1.15 -6.20
CA ALA A 38 12.27 -0.60 -6.85
C ALA A 38 12.99 -1.67 -7.70
N ALA A 39 13.04 -2.91 -7.21
CA ALA A 39 13.58 -4.04 -7.96
C ALA A 39 12.71 -4.42 -9.18
N VAL A 40 11.39 -4.37 -9.06
CA VAL A 40 10.45 -4.70 -10.16
C VAL A 40 10.50 -3.65 -11.27
N TYR A 41 10.57 -2.37 -10.90
CA TYR A 41 10.49 -1.25 -11.84
C TYR A 41 11.84 -0.72 -12.33
N ASP A 42 12.96 -1.30 -11.88
CA ASP A 42 14.34 -0.84 -12.16
C ASP A 42 14.49 0.68 -11.95
N ALA A 43 13.90 1.17 -10.85
CA ALA A 43 13.77 2.60 -10.56
C ALA A 43 14.51 2.98 -9.27
N PRO A 44 14.92 4.25 -9.09
CA PRO A 44 15.58 4.69 -7.87
C PRO A 44 14.70 4.45 -6.64
N ALA A 45 15.27 3.79 -5.62
CA ALA A 45 14.56 3.42 -4.41
C ALA A 45 13.98 4.63 -3.65
N ASP A 46 14.61 5.80 -3.72
CA ASP A 46 14.10 7.02 -3.09
C ASP A 46 12.81 7.53 -3.75
N VAL A 47 12.72 7.41 -5.08
CA VAL A 47 11.54 7.81 -5.86
C VAL A 47 10.39 6.87 -5.53
N ILE A 48 10.65 5.56 -5.59
CA ILE A 48 9.65 4.52 -5.28
C ILE A 48 9.19 4.62 -3.82
N ALA A 49 10.10 4.80 -2.87
CA ALA A 49 9.75 4.92 -1.46
C ALA A 49 8.82 6.10 -1.20
N ARG A 50 9.04 7.25 -1.85
CA ARG A 50 8.17 8.42 -1.72
C ARG A 50 6.78 8.15 -2.28
N ASP A 51 6.71 7.52 -3.44
CA ASP A 51 5.42 7.24 -4.10
C ASP A 51 4.63 6.16 -3.35
N VAL A 52 5.30 5.13 -2.83
CA VAL A 52 4.71 4.13 -1.94
C VAL A 52 4.18 4.77 -0.67
N ALA A 53 4.96 5.64 -0.02
CA ALA A 53 4.51 6.34 1.19
C ALA A 53 3.26 7.19 0.93
N ALA A 54 3.24 7.97 -0.16
CA ALA A 54 2.08 8.78 -0.54
C ALA A 54 0.83 7.93 -0.82
N LEU A 55 1.00 6.78 -1.47
CA LEU A 55 -0.11 5.85 -1.73
C LEU A 55 -0.64 5.23 -0.43
N LEU A 56 0.24 4.78 0.47
CA LEU A 56 -0.16 4.22 1.76
C LEU A 56 -0.91 5.25 2.62
N ASP A 57 -0.43 6.48 2.69
CA ASP A 57 -1.15 7.57 3.37
C ASP A 57 -2.52 7.78 2.74
N ARG A 58 -2.63 7.79 1.41
CA ARG A 58 -3.93 7.95 0.75
C ARG A 58 -4.91 6.82 1.06
N LEU A 59 -4.44 5.58 1.11
CA LEU A 59 -5.29 4.43 1.41
C LEU A 59 -5.73 4.43 2.88
N LEU A 60 -4.87 4.90 3.79
CA LEU A 60 -5.22 5.14 5.19
C LEU A 60 -6.28 6.25 5.33
N GLU A 61 -6.14 7.36 4.60
CA GLU A 61 -7.13 8.45 4.59
C GLU A 61 -8.50 8.01 4.07
N LEU A 62 -8.52 7.09 3.10
CA LEU A 62 -9.75 6.51 2.55
C LEU A 62 -10.35 5.41 3.44
N GLY A 63 -9.69 5.04 4.53
CA GLY A 63 -10.12 3.93 5.40
C GLY A 63 -9.98 2.55 4.77
N LEU A 64 -9.27 2.43 3.64
CA LEU A 64 -9.05 1.17 2.93
C LEU A 64 -7.93 0.35 3.56
N LEU A 65 -7.03 1.00 4.28
CA LEU A 65 -5.95 0.37 5.02
C LEU A 65 -6.03 0.76 6.49
N GLU A 66 -5.61 -0.15 7.35
CA GLU A 66 -5.37 0.11 8.76
C GLU A 66 -3.89 -0.06 9.05
N ARG A 67 -3.35 0.81 9.91
CA ARG A 67 -2.01 0.55 10.44
C ARG A 67 -2.09 -0.69 11.30
N ALA A 68 -1.28 -1.71 11.01
CA ALA A 68 -1.12 -2.85 11.90
C ALA A 68 -0.74 -2.33 13.30
N GLY A 69 -1.73 -2.31 14.19
CA GLY A 69 -1.50 -1.95 15.58
C GLY A 69 -0.53 -2.96 16.16
N ARG A 70 0.46 -2.50 16.95
CA ARG A 70 1.11 -3.43 17.88
C ARG A 70 -0.03 -4.04 18.69
N GLY A 71 -0.32 -5.32 18.49
CA GLY A 71 -1.46 -5.96 19.13
C GLY A 71 -1.41 -5.72 20.63
N THR A 72 -2.30 -4.88 21.14
CA THR A 72 -2.85 -5.07 22.47
C THR A 72 -4.10 -5.91 22.27
N VAL A 73 -3.91 -7.22 22.26
CA VAL A 73 -5.01 -8.12 22.59
C VAL A 73 -5.26 -7.95 24.09
N SER A 74 -6.46 -7.44 24.41
CA SER A 74 -7.03 -7.23 25.76
C SER A 74 -6.42 -6.16 26.67
#